data_AF-A0A931P4Y2-F1
#
_entry.id   AF-A0A931P4Y2-F1
#
_cell.length_a   1.000
_cell.length_b   1.000
_cell.length_c   1.000
_cell.angle_alpha   90.00
_cell.angle_beta   90.00
_cell.angle_gamma   90.00
#
_symmetry.space_group_name_H-M   'P 1'
#
loop_
_entity.id
_entity.type
_entity.pdbx_description
1 polymer ?
#
loop_
_entity_poly.entity_id
_entity_poly.type
_entity_poly.pdbx_seq_one_letter_code
_entity_poly.pdbx_strand_id
1 'polypeptide(L)'
;MAEANAFGLPNGQPIASAWSRVIRNQKVALRKLLDNARFVNASIVRSEVDGALRVWRKDLDAFTDELTGRMTPYMASVATRSGNAIRSRAGLRKADDWFIRDPARVQALEATVLDLCKDTLDTIGVEVADKIATIRAELIRGEIDDGTGGWKDLYTQLDKYFDDSAKWRSARIARTEASRAANWGIRASAEELDDLIGFEWLMAPGACEACQRVGKGPGGNPRRVMKSDKFATDVGPKITNVDDPERRRIIPEEYRQIAFPPLHPHCRCSLKPVFVPLNGSTVVFDRPYSAGGQYIPNTAEIAPLDLSA
;
A
#
# COMPACT_ATOMS: atom_id res chain seq x y z
N MET A 1 -15.35 -7.46 -12.32
CA MET A 1 -14.63 -8.71 -12.61
C MET A 1 -13.57 -8.89 -11.54
N ALA A 2 -13.48 -10.06 -10.89
CA ALA A 2 -12.37 -10.32 -9.97
C ALA A 2 -11.10 -10.41 -10.83
N GLU A 3 -10.15 -9.47 -10.65
CA GLU A 3 -8.87 -9.54 -11.34
C GLU A 3 -8.22 -10.90 -11.06
N ALA A 4 -7.88 -11.63 -12.11
CA ALA A 4 -7.27 -12.94 -12.01
C ALA A 4 -5.96 -12.82 -11.22
N ASN A 5 -5.82 -13.62 -10.17
CA ASN A 5 -4.58 -13.70 -9.40
C ASN A 5 -3.52 -14.51 -10.18
N ALA A 6 -3.08 -13.96 -11.30
CA ALA A 6 -2.26 -14.65 -12.30
C ALA A 6 -0.94 -15.20 -11.73
N PHE A 7 -0.44 -14.62 -10.63
CA PHE A 7 0.83 -14.99 -10.01
C PHE A 7 0.68 -15.74 -8.68
N GLY A 8 -0.54 -16.13 -8.30
CA GLY A 8 -0.77 -16.87 -7.05
C GLY A 8 -0.44 -16.09 -5.78
N LEU A 9 -0.53 -14.75 -5.82
CA LEU A 9 -0.24 -13.88 -4.67
C LEU A 9 -1.23 -14.10 -3.51
N PRO A 10 -0.82 -13.92 -2.26
CA PRO A 10 -1.68 -14.08 -1.10
C PRO A 10 -2.91 -13.14 -1.15
N ASN A 11 -4.04 -13.62 -0.64
CA ASN A 11 -5.31 -12.88 -0.68
C ASN A 11 -5.46 -11.84 0.45
N GLY A 12 -4.56 -11.84 1.44
CA GLY A 12 -4.56 -10.90 2.56
C GLY A 12 -5.68 -11.09 3.58
N GLN A 13 -6.42 -12.21 3.62
CA GLN A 13 -7.58 -12.35 4.51
C GLN A 13 -7.28 -12.09 6.01
N PRO A 14 -6.17 -12.58 6.60
CA PRO A 14 -5.83 -12.25 7.98
C PRO A 14 -5.56 -10.75 8.20
N ILE A 15 -4.90 -10.10 7.23
CA ILE A 15 -4.66 -8.65 7.23
C ILE A 15 -5.99 -7.89 7.16
N ALA A 16 -6.89 -8.30 6.26
CA ALA A 16 -8.21 -7.68 6.11
C ALA A 16 -9.01 -7.75 7.41
N SER A 17 -8.92 -8.89 8.12
CA SER A 17 -9.60 -9.10 9.39
C SER A 17 -9.04 -8.21 10.50
N ALA A 18 -7.71 -8.02 10.56
CA ALA A 18 -7.07 -7.08 11.48
C ALA A 18 -7.53 -5.64 11.21
N TRP A 19 -7.52 -5.23 9.93
CA TRP A 19 -8.02 -3.93 9.50
C TRP A 19 -9.48 -3.68 9.89
N SER A 20 -10.39 -4.61 9.55
CA SER A 20 -11.81 -4.48 9.89
C SER A 20 -12.01 -4.33 11.40
N ARG A 21 -11.20 -5.01 12.21
CA ARG A 21 -11.26 -4.89 13.68
C ARG A 21 -10.83 -3.50 14.14
N VAL A 22 -9.69 -3.00 13.68
CA VAL A 22 -9.16 -1.68 14.07
C VAL A 22 -10.12 -0.56 13.66
N ILE A 23 -10.65 -0.60 12.43
CA ILE A 23 -11.64 0.38 11.96
C ILE A 23 -12.93 0.35 12.81
N ARG A 24 -13.40 -0.84 13.23
CA ARG A 24 -14.55 -0.94 14.15
C ARG A 24 -14.22 -0.40 15.55
N ASN A 25 -13.01 -0.62 16.05
CA ASN A 25 -12.57 -0.06 17.33
C ASN A 25 -12.55 1.47 17.28
N GLN A 26 -12.03 2.06 16.18
CA GLN A 26 -12.08 3.50 15.94
C GLN A 26 -13.52 4.04 15.93
N LYS A 27 -14.43 3.36 15.23
CA LYS A 27 -15.88 3.69 15.22
C LYS A 27 -16.45 3.75 16.63
N VAL A 28 -16.18 2.72 17.44
CA VAL A 28 -16.68 2.63 18.82
C VAL A 28 -16.08 3.73 19.71
N ALA A 29 -14.77 3.98 19.60
CA ALA A 29 -14.09 5.03 20.36
C ALA A 29 -14.66 6.42 20.02
N LEU A 30 -14.80 6.72 18.73
CA LEU A 30 -15.37 7.99 18.28
C LEU A 30 -16.81 8.17 18.74
N ARG A 31 -17.66 7.12 18.63
CA ARG A 31 -19.04 7.17 19.10
C ARG A 31 -19.14 7.51 20.59
N LYS A 32 -18.33 6.88 21.44
CA LYS A 32 -18.31 7.18 22.88
C LYS A 32 -17.97 8.65 23.15
N LEU A 33 -17.03 9.22 22.40
CA LEU A 33 -16.64 10.62 22.53
C LEU A 33 -17.75 11.56 22.06
N LEU A 34 -18.41 11.24 20.93
CA LEU A 34 -19.53 12.02 20.40
C LEU A 34 -20.79 11.94 21.27
N ASP A 35 -21.08 10.78 21.85
CA ASP A 35 -22.21 10.61 22.78
C ASP A 35 -22.04 11.52 24.01
N ASN A 36 -20.83 11.64 24.54
CA ASN A 36 -20.54 12.57 25.63
C ASN A 36 -20.73 14.04 25.19
N ALA A 37 -20.37 14.39 23.96
CA ALA A 37 -20.52 15.74 23.42
C ALA A 37 -21.97 16.11 23.05
N ARG A 38 -22.85 15.11 22.82
CA ARG A 38 -24.25 15.32 22.43
C ARG A 38 -25.12 15.94 23.53
N PHE A 39 -24.75 15.77 24.81
CA PHE A 39 -25.58 16.20 25.95
C PHE A 39 -25.37 17.66 26.36
N VAL A 40 -24.78 18.49 25.50
CA VAL A 40 -24.40 19.86 25.85
C VAL A 40 -25.10 20.88 24.93
N ASN A 41 -25.40 22.08 25.45
CA ASN A 41 -26.07 23.17 24.72
C ASN A 41 -25.35 23.50 23.39
N ALA A 42 -26.09 23.89 22.34
CA ALA A 42 -25.61 24.18 20.99
C ALA A 42 -24.33 25.04 20.89
N SER A 43 -24.12 26.02 21.78
CA SER A 43 -22.87 26.83 21.79
C SER A 43 -21.66 26.06 22.34
N ILE A 44 -21.89 25.07 23.21
CA ILE A 44 -20.89 24.22 23.84
C ILE A 44 -20.58 22.98 22.99
N VAL A 45 -21.53 22.52 22.16
CA VAL A 45 -21.33 21.42 21.19
C VAL A 45 -20.08 21.63 20.33
N ARG A 46 -19.75 22.89 20.00
CA ARG A 46 -18.55 23.24 19.22
C ARG A 46 -17.26 22.83 19.92
N SER A 47 -17.04 23.24 21.16
CA SER A 47 -15.78 22.97 21.88
C SER A 47 -15.63 21.50 22.24
N GLU A 48 -16.74 20.83 22.54
CA GLU A 48 -16.76 19.42 22.94
C GLU A 48 -16.51 18.47 21.77
N VAL A 49 -17.13 18.72 20.60
CA VAL A 49 -16.84 17.92 19.39
C VAL A 49 -15.40 18.09 18.92
N ASP A 50 -14.86 19.32 18.98
CA ASP A 50 -13.46 19.57 18.64
C ASP A 50 -12.51 18.92 19.67
N GLY A 51 -12.92 18.88 20.95
CA GLY A 51 -12.25 18.14 22.01
C GLY A 51 -12.22 16.63 21.76
N ALA A 52 -13.39 16.04 21.47
CA ALA A 52 -13.55 14.64 21.12
C ALA A 52 -12.69 14.25 19.92
N LEU A 53 -12.69 15.04 18.85
CA LEU A 53 -11.86 14.80 17.67
C LEU A 53 -10.37 14.87 17.97
N ARG A 54 -9.93 15.82 18.81
CA ARG A 54 -8.53 15.90 19.24
C ARG A 54 -8.11 14.68 20.05
N VAL A 55 -8.97 14.19 20.96
CA VAL A 55 -8.70 12.97 21.73
C VAL A 55 -8.63 11.77 20.79
N TRP A 56 -9.64 11.57 19.95
CA TRP A 56 -9.67 10.46 19.00
C TRP A 56 -8.49 10.46 18.03
N ARG A 57 -8.05 11.63 17.56
CA ARG A 57 -6.85 11.75 16.71
C ARG A 57 -5.56 11.36 17.42
N LYS A 58 -5.43 11.64 18.72
CA LYS A 58 -4.28 11.18 19.51
C LYS A 58 -4.25 9.65 19.65
N ASP A 59 -5.42 9.02 19.60
CA ASP A 59 -5.52 7.56 19.65
C ASP A 59 -5.21 6.89 18.28
N LEU A 60 -5.07 7.65 17.19
CA LEU A 60 -4.74 7.08 15.87
C LEU A 60 -3.40 6.33 15.87
N ASP A 61 -2.41 6.84 16.59
CA ASP A 61 -1.11 6.17 16.74
C ASP A 61 -1.29 4.79 17.42
N ALA A 62 -2.09 4.72 18.48
CA ALA A 62 -2.39 3.46 19.17
C ALA A 62 -3.12 2.47 18.26
N PHE A 63 -4.01 2.94 17.38
CA PHE A 63 -4.65 2.08 16.38
C PHE A 63 -3.67 1.60 15.31
N THR A 64 -2.72 2.44 14.90
CA THR A 64 -1.63 2.09 13.98
C THR A 64 -0.72 1.02 14.59
N ASP A 65 -0.36 1.17 15.85
CA ASP A 65 0.45 0.19 16.59
C ASP A 65 -0.29 -1.14 16.75
N GLU A 66 -1.58 -1.11 17.12
CA GLU A 66 -2.41 -2.32 17.20
C GLU A 66 -2.46 -3.03 15.85
N LEU A 67 -2.69 -2.28 14.77
CA LEU A 67 -2.76 -2.84 13.42
C LEU A 67 -1.43 -3.47 13.01
N THR A 68 -0.34 -2.74 13.20
CA THR A 68 1.03 -3.18 12.88
C THR A 68 1.36 -4.47 13.61
N GLY A 69 1.19 -4.51 14.94
CA GLY A 69 1.46 -5.69 15.76
C GLY A 69 0.65 -6.92 15.33
N ARG A 70 -0.57 -6.75 14.81
CA ARG A 70 -1.39 -7.85 14.27
C ARG A 70 -0.95 -8.31 12.88
N MET A 71 -0.49 -7.40 12.04
CA MET A 71 -0.16 -7.70 10.64
C MET A 71 1.25 -8.26 10.47
N THR A 72 2.22 -7.77 11.24
CA THR A 72 3.64 -8.10 11.08
C THR A 72 3.91 -9.61 11.05
N PRO A 73 3.40 -10.43 11.98
CA PRO A 73 3.67 -11.87 11.96
C PRO A 73 3.18 -12.56 10.68
N TYR A 74 2.02 -12.14 10.17
CA TYR A 74 1.47 -12.69 8.94
C TYR A 74 2.28 -12.27 7.71
N MET A 75 2.65 -10.99 7.63
CA MET A 75 3.47 -10.49 6.52
C MET A 75 4.86 -11.13 6.52
N ALA A 76 5.49 -11.28 7.69
CA ALA A 76 6.77 -11.98 7.84
C ALA A 76 6.65 -13.44 7.36
N SER A 77 5.54 -14.12 7.68
CA SER A 77 5.25 -15.46 7.20
C SER A 77 5.07 -15.52 5.67
N VAL A 78 4.34 -14.57 5.08
CA VAL A 78 4.17 -14.45 3.62
C VAL A 78 5.50 -14.22 2.92
N ALA A 79 6.28 -13.26 3.42
CA ALA A 79 7.57 -12.90 2.86
C ALA A 79 8.55 -14.07 2.96
N THR A 80 8.63 -14.73 4.12
CA THR A 80 9.41 -15.98 4.36
C THR A 80 9.08 -17.04 3.31
N ARG A 81 7.79 -17.36 3.12
CA ARG A 81 7.37 -18.37 2.11
C ARG A 81 7.80 -17.97 0.70
N SER A 82 7.69 -16.70 0.36
CA SER A 82 7.99 -16.21 -0.98
C SER A 82 9.50 -16.19 -1.25
N GLY A 83 10.31 -15.82 -0.25
CA GLY A 83 11.77 -15.92 -0.32
C GLY A 83 12.25 -17.37 -0.42
N ASN A 84 11.71 -18.27 0.40
CA ASN A 84 12.01 -19.71 0.31
C ASN A 84 11.65 -20.32 -1.05
N ALA A 85 10.58 -19.84 -1.70
CA ALA A 85 10.25 -20.27 -3.06
C ALA A 85 11.32 -19.87 -4.08
N ILE A 86 12.00 -18.72 -3.91
CA ILE A 86 13.12 -18.31 -4.76
C ILE A 86 14.34 -19.20 -4.50
N ARG A 87 14.73 -19.38 -3.23
CA ARG A 87 15.87 -20.24 -2.87
C ARG A 87 15.70 -21.68 -3.34
N SER A 88 14.48 -22.23 -3.21
CA SER A 88 14.17 -23.56 -3.73
C SER A 88 14.32 -23.65 -5.26
N ARG A 89 14.00 -22.59 -6.01
CA ARG A 89 14.19 -22.54 -7.47
C ARG A 89 15.67 -22.41 -7.86
N ALA A 90 16.46 -21.76 -7.01
CA ALA A 90 17.92 -21.68 -7.15
C ALA A 90 18.64 -22.98 -6.71
N GLY A 91 17.90 -24.04 -6.35
CA GLY A 91 18.49 -25.32 -5.96
C GLY A 91 19.08 -25.35 -4.53
N LEU A 92 18.92 -24.28 -3.76
CA LEU A 92 19.32 -24.24 -2.36
C LEU A 92 18.36 -25.13 -1.55
N ARG A 93 18.89 -26.21 -0.96
CA ARG A 93 18.11 -27.19 -0.16
C ARG A 93 17.61 -26.56 1.15
N LYS A 94 16.55 -27.16 1.71
CA LYS A 94 15.85 -26.83 2.98
C LYS A 94 16.72 -26.68 4.25
N ALA A 95 18.03 -26.94 4.19
CA ALA A 95 18.88 -26.78 5.38
C ALA A 95 19.05 -25.30 5.77
N ASP A 96 18.91 -24.38 4.79
CA ASP A 96 18.97 -22.93 4.98
C ASP A 96 17.60 -22.30 4.73
N ASP A 97 16.60 -22.68 5.52
CA ASP A 97 15.30 -22.02 5.47
C ASP A 97 15.49 -20.51 5.76
N TRP A 98 15.19 -19.69 4.77
CA TRP A 98 15.28 -18.24 4.87
C TRP A 98 14.07 -17.74 5.65
N PHE A 99 14.33 -17.35 6.89
CA PHE A 99 13.29 -16.85 7.80
C PHE A 99 13.44 -15.36 8.07
N ILE A 100 12.28 -14.70 8.16
CA ILE A 100 12.17 -13.35 8.69
C ILE A 100 11.79 -13.47 10.16
N ARG A 101 12.82 -13.68 10.99
CA ARG A 101 12.74 -13.68 12.46
C ARG A 101 13.69 -12.69 13.09
N ASP A 102 14.76 -12.34 12.37
CA ASP A 102 15.72 -11.33 12.79
C ASP A 102 15.01 -9.96 12.93
N PRO A 103 15.18 -9.25 14.06
CA PRO A 103 14.54 -7.95 14.28
C PRO A 103 14.83 -6.92 13.18
N ALA A 104 16.05 -6.88 12.63
CA ALA A 104 16.39 -5.91 11.58
C ALA A 104 15.63 -6.22 10.28
N ARG A 105 15.49 -7.50 9.91
CA ARG A 105 14.66 -7.90 8.75
C ARG A 105 13.18 -7.62 8.96
N VAL A 106 12.65 -7.84 10.18
CA VAL A 106 11.26 -7.51 10.52
C VAL A 106 11.04 -6.00 10.39
N GLN A 107 11.94 -5.19 10.95
CA GLN A 107 11.88 -3.74 10.85
C GLN A 107 11.96 -3.25 9.40
N ALA A 108 12.84 -3.85 8.58
CA ALA A 108 12.94 -3.51 7.16
C ALA A 108 11.68 -3.91 6.36
N LEU A 109 11.06 -5.03 6.69
CA LEU A 109 9.77 -5.43 6.13
C LEU A 109 8.68 -4.42 6.50
N GLU A 110 8.56 -4.07 7.79
CA GLU A 110 7.58 -3.10 8.27
C GLU A 110 7.75 -1.73 7.59
N ALA A 111 8.98 -1.23 7.53
CA ALA A 111 9.30 0.06 6.93
C ALA A 111 9.04 0.12 5.42
N THR A 112 8.93 -1.02 4.73
CA THR A 112 8.69 -1.03 3.28
C THR A 112 7.24 -1.40 2.93
N VAL A 113 6.63 -2.28 3.72
CA VAL A 113 5.32 -2.82 3.42
C VAL A 113 4.23 -1.94 4.04
N LEU A 114 4.36 -1.55 5.31
CA LEU A 114 3.28 -0.90 6.07
C LEU A 114 3.03 0.58 5.77
N ASP A 115 3.80 1.21 4.87
CA ASP A 115 3.61 2.62 4.54
C ASP A 115 2.18 2.91 4.04
N LEU A 116 1.65 2.05 3.17
CA LEU A 116 0.27 2.22 2.69
C LEU A 116 -0.76 2.07 3.82
N CYS A 117 -0.47 1.26 4.85
CA CYS A 117 -1.34 1.14 6.00
C CYS A 117 -1.38 2.43 6.83
N LYS A 118 -0.21 3.01 7.11
CA LYS A 118 -0.06 4.25 7.85
C LYS A 118 -0.75 5.40 7.12
N ASP A 119 -0.44 5.58 5.82
CA ASP A 119 -1.05 6.60 4.97
C ASP A 119 -2.59 6.49 4.94
N THR A 120 -3.11 5.27 4.91
CA THR A 120 -4.57 5.05 4.92
C THR A 120 -5.18 5.44 6.27
N LEU A 121 -4.56 5.07 7.40
CA LEU A 121 -5.07 5.44 8.73
C LEU A 121 -5.09 6.96 8.91
N ASP A 122 -4.05 7.65 8.46
CA ASP A 122 -3.99 9.11 8.47
C ASP A 122 -5.09 9.72 7.60
N THR A 123 -5.28 9.19 6.39
CA THR A 123 -6.36 9.61 5.48
C THR A 123 -7.75 9.40 6.09
N ILE A 124 -7.97 8.28 6.80
CA ILE A 124 -9.22 8.05 7.52
C ILE A 124 -9.44 9.12 8.59
N GLY A 125 -8.41 9.52 9.32
CA GLY A 125 -8.46 10.58 10.31
C GLY A 125 -8.85 11.94 9.74
N VAL A 126 -8.38 12.25 8.53
CA VAL A 126 -8.76 13.46 7.79
C VAL A 126 -10.20 13.36 7.28
N GLU A 127 -10.57 12.28 6.58
CA GLU A 127 -11.91 12.06 6.01
C GLU A 127 -13.02 12.10 7.08
N VAL A 128 -12.76 11.54 8.27
CA VAL A 128 -13.71 11.58 9.41
C VAL A 128 -13.90 12.99 9.93
N ALA A 129 -12.82 13.76 10.07
CA ALA A 129 -12.90 15.13 10.56
C ALA A 129 -13.65 16.04 9.58
N ASP A 130 -13.41 15.89 8.27
CA ASP A 130 -14.12 16.63 7.24
C ASP A 130 -15.61 16.32 7.24
N LYS A 131 -16.00 15.05 7.43
CA LYS A 131 -17.42 14.66 7.56
C LYS A 131 -18.08 15.31 8.77
N ILE A 132 -17.42 15.27 9.92
CA ILE A 132 -17.95 15.90 11.15
C ILE A 132 -18.07 17.42 10.97
N ALA A 133 -17.07 18.07 10.36
CA ALA A 133 -17.11 19.50 10.07
C ALA A 133 -18.27 19.88 9.13
N THR A 134 -18.50 19.08 8.08
CA THR A 134 -19.60 19.27 7.13
C THR A 134 -20.96 19.21 7.83
N ILE A 135 -21.21 18.14 8.58
CA ILE A 135 -22.51 17.91 9.23
C ILE A 135 -22.75 18.94 10.35
N ARG A 136 -21.68 19.36 11.04
CA ARG A 136 -21.74 20.47 11.99
C ARG A 136 -22.17 21.78 11.31
N ALA A 137 -21.65 22.07 10.12
CA ALA A 137 -22.04 23.27 9.38
C ALA A 137 -23.51 23.22 8.92
N GLU A 138 -24.02 22.05 8.57
CA GLU A 138 -25.44 21.81 8.23
C GLU A 138 -26.35 22.01 9.46
N LEU A 139 -25.97 21.45 10.62
CA LEU A 139 -26.67 21.65 11.90
C LEU A 139 -26.75 23.14 12.29
N ILE A 140 -25.64 23.87 12.20
CA ILE A 140 -25.59 25.31 12.55
C ILE A 140 -26.49 26.14 11.62
N ARG A 141 -26.59 25.76 10.34
CA ARG A 141 -27.45 26.44 9.37
C ARG A 141 -28.94 26.14 9.56
N GLY A 142 -29.31 25.27 10.49
CA GLY A 142 -30.69 24.83 10.67
C GLY A 142 -31.20 23.98 9.50
N GLU A 143 -30.30 23.50 8.64
CA GLU A 143 -30.64 22.60 7.52
C GLU A 143 -30.97 21.18 8.02
N ILE A 144 -30.61 20.91 9.27
CA ILE A 144 -30.86 19.67 9.96
C ILE A 144 -31.47 19.99 11.33
N ASP A 145 -32.63 19.40 11.62
CA ASP A 145 -33.41 19.68 12.82
C ASP A 145 -32.67 19.23 14.10
N ASP A 146 -32.51 20.14 15.06
CA ASP A 146 -31.74 19.94 16.30
C ASP A 146 -32.47 19.05 17.33
N GLY A 147 -33.78 18.84 17.12
CA GLY A 147 -34.67 18.14 18.04
C GLY A 147 -34.55 16.61 18.09
N THR A 148 -33.85 15.95 17.15
CA THR A 148 -33.46 14.51 17.20
C THR A 148 -32.85 13.99 15.90
N GLY A 149 -33.12 14.64 14.76
CA GLY A 149 -32.74 14.18 13.42
C GLY A 149 -31.25 14.24 13.15
N GLY A 150 -30.59 15.37 13.47
CA GLY A 150 -29.24 15.58 12.95
C GLY A 150 -28.12 14.75 13.55
N TRP A 151 -28.21 14.44 14.84
CA TRP A 151 -27.28 13.47 15.44
C TRP A 151 -27.48 12.07 14.88
N LYS A 152 -28.72 11.69 14.58
CA LYS A 152 -29.04 10.41 13.95
C LYS A 152 -28.47 10.33 12.53
N ASP A 153 -28.56 11.41 11.77
CA ASP A 153 -27.99 11.49 10.42
C ASP A 153 -26.46 11.46 10.46
N LEU A 154 -25.83 12.19 11.40
CA LEU A 154 -24.39 12.10 11.65
C LEU A 154 -23.94 10.67 11.92
N TYR A 155 -24.58 9.99 12.86
CA TYR A 155 -24.24 8.61 13.18
C TYR A 155 -24.47 7.67 12.02
N THR A 156 -25.53 7.89 11.23
CA THR A 156 -25.80 7.08 10.03
C THR A 156 -24.70 7.24 8.99
N GLN A 157 -24.25 8.48 8.74
CA GLN A 157 -23.19 8.76 7.78
C GLN A 157 -21.82 8.24 8.25
N LEU A 158 -21.49 8.42 9.54
CA LEU A 158 -20.26 7.88 10.13
C LEU A 158 -20.27 6.35 10.11
N ASP A 159 -21.37 5.73 10.49
CA ASP A 159 -21.50 4.27 10.47
C ASP A 159 -21.30 3.71 9.08
N LYS A 160 -21.99 4.28 8.09
CA LYS A 160 -21.83 3.90 6.70
C LYS A 160 -20.36 4.02 6.27
N TYR A 161 -19.70 5.13 6.61
CA TYR A 161 -18.31 5.35 6.27
C TYR A 161 -17.37 4.32 6.90
N PHE A 162 -17.51 4.05 8.21
CA PHE A 162 -16.70 3.05 8.90
C PHE A 162 -16.99 1.63 8.43
N ASP A 163 -18.24 1.30 8.14
CA ASP A 163 -18.63 -0.03 7.67
C ASP A 163 -18.15 -0.30 6.23
N ASP A 164 -18.26 0.69 5.34
CA ASP A 164 -17.71 0.64 3.98
C ASP A 164 -16.18 0.54 4.02
N SER A 165 -15.53 1.30 4.91
CA SER A 165 -14.08 1.24 5.12
C SER A 165 -13.64 -0.12 5.67
N ALA A 166 -14.32 -0.63 6.69
CA ALA A 166 -14.03 -1.92 7.32
C ALA A 166 -14.23 -3.09 6.36
N LYS A 167 -15.11 -2.97 5.35
CA LYS A 167 -15.40 -4.03 4.39
C LYS A 167 -14.53 -3.93 3.14
N TRP A 168 -14.73 -2.88 2.35
CA TRP A 168 -14.17 -2.79 1.01
C TRP A 168 -12.74 -2.24 1.02
N ARG A 169 -12.50 -1.17 1.77
CA ARG A 169 -11.17 -0.52 1.85
C ARG A 169 -10.17 -1.47 2.52
N SER A 170 -10.52 -2.08 3.65
CA SER A 170 -9.71 -3.11 4.32
C SER A 170 -9.29 -4.26 3.39
N ALA A 171 -10.22 -4.80 2.59
CA ALA A 171 -9.92 -5.93 1.70
C ALA A 171 -8.98 -5.53 0.55
N ARG A 172 -9.06 -4.28 0.06
CA ARG A 172 -8.16 -3.78 -0.99
C ARG A 172 -6.74 -3.56 -0.46
N ILE A 173 -6.62 -2.91 0.69
CA ILE A 173 -5.33 -2.65 1.35
C ILE A 173 -4.68 -3.98 1.67
N ALA A 174 -5.41 -4.88 2.34
CA ALA A 174 -4.90 -6.18 2.74
C ALA A 174 -4.31 -7.02 1.59
N ARG A 175 -4.94 -7.00 0.41
CA ARG A 175 -4.42 -7.69 -0.78
C ARG A 175 -3.12 -7.05 -1.25
N THR A 176 -3.07 -5.73 -1.28
CA THR A 176 -1.88 -4.99 -1.69
C THR A 176 -0.72 -5.22 -0.71
N GLU A 177 -0.98 -5.15 0.58
CA GLU A 177 0.01 -5.39 1.63
C GLU A 177 0.56 -6.81 1.59
N ALA A 178 -0.33 -7.80 1.46
CA ALA A 178 0.10 -9.19 1.33
C ALA A 178 0.94 -9.39 0.06
N SER A 179 0.59 -8.74 -1.05
CA SER A 179 1.36 -8.81 -2.30
C SER A 179 2.71 -8.11 -2.18
N ARG A 180 2.76 -6.95 -1.51
CA ARG A 180 4.00 -6.22 -1.20
C ARG A 180 4.90 -7.04 -0.29
N ALA A 181 4.37 -7.68 0.74
CA ALA A 181 5.14 -8.60 1.60
C ALA A 181 5.72 -9.79 0.80
N ALA A 182 4.94 -10.38 -0.11
CA ALA A 182 5.43 -11.45 -0.97
C ALA A 182 6.57 -10.98 -1.88
N ASN A 183 6.40 -9.84 -2.55
CA ASN A 183 7.42 -9.27 -3.44
C ASN A 183 8.66 -8.77 -2.68
N TRP A 184 8.50 -8.24 -1.46
CA TRP A 184 9.62 -7.95 -0.56
C TRP A 184 10.41 -9.22 -0.23
N GLY A 185 9.71 -10.30 0.12
CA GLY A 185 10.34 -11.60 0.41
C GLY A 185 11.12 -12.16 -0.78
N ILE A 186 10.54 -12.08 -1.98
CA ILE A 186 11.22 -12.43 -3.24
C ILE A 186 12.50 -11.62 -3.41
N ARG A 187 12.41 -10.29 -3.27
CA ARG A 187 13.54 -9.37 -3.45
C ARG A 187 14.65 -9.63 -2.44
N ALA A 188 14.33 -9.57 -1.16
CA ALA A 188 15.29 -9.71 -0.08
C ALA A 188 16.01 -11.07 -0.11
N SER A 189 15.29 -12.15 -0.44
CA SER A 189 15.90 -13.48 -0.55
C SER A 189 16.76 -13.62 -1.81
N ALA A 190 16.33 -13.06 -2.94
CA ALA A 190 17.11 -13.08 -4.17
C ALA A 190 18.38 -12.22 -4.08
N GLU A 191 18.34 -11.11 -3.34
CA GLU A 191 19.48 -10.22 -3.15
C GLU A 191 20.66 -10.89 -2.43
N GLU A 192 20.41 -11.98 -1.70
CA GLU A 192 21.43 -12.80 -1.05
C GLU A 192 22.08 -13.83 -1.99
N LEU A 193 21.63 -13.92 -3.25
CA LEU A 193 22.19 -14.81 -4.26
C LEU A 193 23.20 -14.06 -5.13
N ASP A 194 24.32 -14.72 -5.44
CA ASP A 194 25.45 -14.15 -6.17
C ASP A 194 25.18 -14.02 -7.67
N ASP A 195 24.35 -14.90 -8.22
CA ASP A 195 23.97 -14.93 -9.63
C ASP A 195 22.80 -13.99 -9.96
N LEU A 196 22.28 -13.25 -8.98
CA LEU A 196 21.22 -12.26 -9.20
C LEU A 196 21.77 -11.04 -9.93
N ILE A 197 21.19 -10.75 -11.10
CA ILE A 197 21.47 -9.51 -11.83
C ILE A 197 20.49 -8.40 -11.46
N GLY A 198 19.20 -8.71 -11.38
CA GLY A 198 18.18 -7.68 -11.24
C GLY A 198 16.77 -8.23 -11.15
N PHE A 199 15.80 -7.38 -11.49
CA PHE A 199 14.38 -7.67 -11.29
C PHE A 199 13.53 -7.24 -12.48
N GLU A 200 12.50 -8.04 -12.78
CA GLU A 200 11.48 -7.76 -13.79
C GLU A 200 10.12 -7.51 -13.13
N TRP A 201 9.41 -6.48 -13.58
CA TRP A 201 8.05 -6.18 -13.12
C TRP A 201 7.02 -7.03 -13.87
N LEU A 202 6.38 -7.97 -13.18
CA LEU A 202 5.30 -8.78 -13.75
C LEU A 202 3.96 -8.06 -13.57
N MET A 203 3.44 -7.48 -14.66
CA MET A 203 2.11 -6.87 -14.66
C MET A 203 1.03 -7.93 -14.67
N ALA A 204 0.08 -7.84 -13.74
CA ALA A 204 -1.10 -8.69 -13.78
C ALA A 204 -1.97 -8.36 -14.99
N PRO A 205 -2.75 -9.33 -15.53
CA PRO A 205 -3.80 -9.04 -16.48
C PRO A 205 -4.75 -7.98 -15.92
N GLY A 206 -4.91 -6.86 -16.63
CA GLY A 206 -5.72 -5.74 -16.14
C GLY A 206 -5.01 -4.82 -15.13
N ALA A 207 -3.68 -4.84 -15.04
CA ALA A 207 -2.92 -3.92 -14.19
C ALA A 207 -3.38 -2.46 -14.37
N CYS A 208 -3.51 -1.70 -13.28
CA CYS A 208 -3.99 -0.32 -13.33
C CYS A 208 -3.04 0.60 -14.12
N GLU A 209 -3.53 1.75 -14.58
CA GLU A 209 -2.75 2.72 -15.37
C GLU A 209 -1.41 3.10 -14.72
N ALA A 210 -1.37 3.27 -13.40
CA ALA A 210 -0.12 3.63 -12.72
C ALA A 210 0.87 2.46 -12.68
N CYS A 211 0.40 1.23 -12.44
CA CYS A 211 1.24 0.03 -12.55
C CYS A 211 1.73 -0.17 -13.99
N GLN A 212 0.92 0.15 -14.99
CA GLN A 212 1.33 0.09 -16.39
C GLN A 212 2.38 1.17 -16.71
N ARG A 213 2.21 2.38 -16.17
CA ARG A 213 3.15 3.49 -16.36
C ARG A 213 4.56 3.15 -15.89
N VAL A 214 4.67 2.52 -14.71
CA VAL A 214 5.97 2.12 -14.13
C VAL A 214 6.45 0.78 -14.68
N GLY A 215 5.55 -0.20 -14.79
CA GLY A 215 5.88 -1.59 -15.15
C GLY A 215 6.17 -1.82 -16.63
N LYS A 216 5.90 -0.85 -17.52
CA LYS A 216 6.26 -0.94 -18.94
C LYS A 216 7.62 -0.29 -19.20
N GLY A 217 8.53 -1.07 -19.78
CA GLY A 217 9.76 -0.63 -20.41
C GLY A 217 9.55 -0.29 -21.90
N PRO A 218 10.64 -0.05 -22.65
CA PRO A 218 10.61 0.23 -24.09
C PRO A 218 9.91 -0.82 -24.91
N GLY A 219 9.24 -0.36 -25.97
CA GLY A 219 8.51 -1.25 -26.88
C GLY A 219 7.32 -1.97 -26.21
N GLY A 220 6.92 -1.56 -25.00
CA GLY A 220 5.84 -2.20 -24.25
C GLY A 220 6.23 -3.45 -23.48
N ASN A 221 7.51 -3.79 -23.43
CA ASN A 221 8.02 -4.94 -22.67
C ASN A 221 7.92 -4.71 -21.15
N PRO A 222 7.93 -5.77 -20.32
CA PRO A 222 8.06 -5.63 -18.87
C PRO A 222 9.34 -4.88 -18.51
N ARG A 223 9.24 -3.87 -17.63
CA ARG A 223 10.39 -3.12 -17.14
C ARG A 223 11.31 -4.05 -16.36
N ARG A 224 12.61 -3.93 -16.60
CA ARG A 224 13.67 -4.61 -15.84
C ARG A 224 14.59 -3.58 -15.19
N VAL A 225 15.03 -3.82 -13.97
CA VAL A 225 15.99 -2.95 -13.27
C VAL A 225 17.12 -3.76 -12.68
N MET A 226 18.30 -3.15 -12.54
CA MET A 226 19.45 -3.79 -11.90
C MET A 226 19.16 -4.09 -10.41
N LYS A 227 19.91 -5.02 -9.81
CA LYS A 227 19.77 -5.42 -8.41
C LYS A 227 19.72 -4.22 -7.45
N SER A 228 20.59 -3.22 -7.65
CA SER A 228 20.66 -2.00 -6.83
C SER A 228 19.54 -0.99 -7.08
N ASP A 229 18.83 -1.13 -8.19
CA ASP A 229 17.95 -0.08 -8.70
C ASP A 229 16.51 -0.24 -8.19
N LYS A 230 15.80 0.89 -8.21
CA LYS A 230 14.36 0.98 -7.99
C LYS A 230 13.64 1.00 -9.33
N PHE A 231 12.39 0.56 -9.37
CA PHE A 231 11.56 0.66 -10.58
C PHE A 231 11.15 2.09 -10.90
N ALA A 232 11.00 2.92 -9.86
CA ALA A 232 10.77 4.34 -10.03
C ALA A 232 11.37 5.15 -8.87
N THR A 233 11.73 6.38 -9.19
CA THR A 233 12.13 7.45 -8.27
C THR A 233 11.31 8.68 -8.63
N ASP A 234 10.71 9.32 -7.63
CA ASP A 234 9.92 10.54 -7.81
C ASP A 234 8.77 10.36 -8.81
N VAL A 235 7.85 9.45 -8.50
CA VAL A 235 6.56 9.44 -9.19
C VAL A 235 5.80 10.65 -8.67
N GLY A 236 5.76 11.70 -9.49
CA GLY A 236 5.01 12.91 -9.21
C GLY A 236 3.50 12.69 -9.27
N PRO A 237 2.70 13.69 -8.87
CA PRO A 237 1.25 13.58 -8.85
C PRO A 237 0.68 13.29 -10.25
N LYS A 238 -0.39 12.49 -10.30
CA LYS A 238 -1.16 12.32 -11.54
C LYS A 238 -1.95 13.60 -11.77
N ILE A 239 -1.62 14.29 -12.85
CA ILE A 239 -2.40 15.42 -13.36
C ILE A 239 -3.45 14.86 -14.31
N THR A 240 -4.74 15.01 -13.97
CA THR A 240 -5.85 14.71 -14.88
C THR A 240 -6.34 15.98 -15.55
N ASN A 241 -6.95 15.85 -16.74
CA ASN A 241 -7.46 16.98 -17.53
C ASN A 241 -6.36 18.01 -17.81
N VAL A 242 -5.20 17.55 -18.30
CA VAL A 242 -4.03 18.40 -18.56
C VAL A 242 -4.38 19.55 -19.52
N ASP A 243 -5.29 19.28 -20.45
CA ASP A 243 -5.75 20.18 -21.52
C ASP A 243 -6.92 21.10 -21.12
N ASP A 244 -7.54 20.89 -19.95
CA ASP A 244 -8.65 21.70 -19.42
C ASP A 244 -8.25 22.28 -18.05
N PRO A 245 -7.74 23.52 -18.00
CA PRO A 245 -7.26 24.14 -16.77
C PRO A 245 -8.32 24.24 -15.67
N GLU A 246 -9.60 24.41 -16.01
CA GLU A 246 -10.69 24.55 -15.03
C GLU A 246 -11.08 23.20 -14.42
N ARG A 247 -10.84 22.11 -15.13
CA ARG A 247 -11.08 20.73 -14.64
C ARG A 247 -9.80 20.02 -14.23
N ARG A 248 -8.65 20.69 -14.30
CA ARG A 248 -7.36 20.12 -13.93
C ARG A 248 -7.41 19.69 -12.47
N ARG A 249 -7.22 18.38 -12.24
CA ARG A 249 -7.13 17.82 -10.89
C ARG A 249 -5.74 17.26 -10.69
N ILE A 250 -5.07 17.72 -9.65
CA ILE A 250 -3.82 17.16 -9.18
C ILE A 250 -4.20 16.07 -8.18
N ILE A 251 -3.97 14.82 -8.56
CA ILE A 251 -4.11 13.69 -7.65
C ILE A 251 -2.73 13.44 -7.06
N PRO A 252 -2.52 13.66 -5.74
CA PRO A 252 -1.27 13.31 -5.09
C PRO A 252 -1.02 11.81 -5.27
N GLU A 253 -0.07 11.46 -6.14
CA GLU A 253 0.49 10.12 -6.30
C GLU A 253 1.96 10.21 -5.88
N GLU A 254 2.24 10.72 -4.68
CA GLU A 254 3.61 10.95 -4.21
C GLU A 254 4.26 9.62 -3.78
N TYR A 255 4.69 8.82 -4.74
CA TYR A 255 5.56 7.69 -4.46
C TYR A 255 7.00 8.12 -4.70
N ARG A 256 7.71 8.44 -3.60
CA ARG A 256 9.11 8.88 -3.67
C ARG A 256 10.00 7.80 -4.28
N GLN A 257 9.81 6.54 -3.93
CA GLN A 257 10.59 5.42 -4.49
C GLN A 257 9.75 4.14 -4.57
N ILE A 258 9.86 3.41 -5.68
CA ILE A 258 9.16 2.15 -5.89
C ILE A 258 10.17 1.03 -6.06
N ALA A 259 10.38 0.24 -5.00
CA ALA A 259 11.31 -0.89 -5.04
C ALA A 259 10.73 -2.15 -5.71
N PHE A 260 9.41 -2.34 -5.63
CA PHE A 260 8.71 -3.51 -6.19
C PHE A 260 7.19 -3.26 -6.31
N PRO A 261 6.47 -4.05 -7.12
CA PRO A 261 5.01 -3.99 -7.23
C PRO A 261 4.27 -4.48 -5.98
N PRO A 262 2.95 -4.27 -5.88
CA PRO A 262 2.15 -3.34 -6.68
C PRO A 262 2.25 -1.89 -6.18
N LEU A 263 1.99 -0.94 -7.09
CA LEU A 263 2.00 0.49 -6.77
C LEU A 263 0.71 0.95 -6.07
N HIS A 264 -0.45 0.57 -6.60
CA HIS A 264 -1.75 1.02 -6.08
C HIS A 264 -2.54 -0.08 -5.36
N PRO A 265 -3.47 0.31 -4.45
CA PRO A 265 -4.40 -0.61 -3.81
C PRO A 265 -5.17 -1.45 -4.83
N HIS A 266 -5.36 -2.74 -4.53
CA HIS A 266 -6.04 -3.76 -5.36
C HIS A 266 -5.23 -4.40 -6.48
N CYS A 267 -4.11 -3.81 -6.91
CA CYS A 267 -3.32 -4.39 -8.00
C CYS A 267 -2.65 -5.71 -7.59
N ARG A 268 -2.51 -6.62 -8.56
CA ARG A 268 -1.95 -7.97 -8.39
C ARG A 268 -0.59 -8.17 -9.08
N CYS A 269 0.14 -7.09 -9.37
CA CYS A 269 1.45 -7.17 -10.00
C CYS A 269 2.46 -7.88 -9.08
N SER A 270 3.42 -8.60 -9.67
CA SER A 270 4.44 -9.37 -8.94
C SER A 270 5.85 -9.07 -9.43
N LEU A 271 6.84 -9.55 -8.70
CA LEU A 271 8.25 -9.36 -8.97
C LEU A 271 8.87 -10.68 -9.42
N LYS A 272 9.73 -10.63 -10.44
CA LYS A 272 10.51 -11.78 -10.89
C LYS A 272 12.01 -11.47 -10.81
N PRO A 273 12.80 -12.23 -10.04
CA PRO A 273 14.26 -12.12 -10.09
C PRO A 273 14.80 -12.52 -11.47
N VAL A 274 15.86 -11.84 -11.91
CA VAL A 274 16.56 -12.07 -13.17
C VAL A 274 17.99 -12.45 -12.84
N PHE A 275 18.36 -13.69 -13.18
CA PHE A 275 19.68 -14.28 -12.91
C PHE A 275 20.55 -14.30 -14.17
N VAL A 276 21.85 -14.51 -13.98
CA VAL A 276 22.80 -14.67 -15.10
C VAL A 276 22.39 -15.87 -15.96
N PRO A 277 22.17 -15.67 -17.27
CA PRO A 277 21.73 -16.75 -18.15
C PRO A 277 22.88 -17.69 -18.50
N LEU A 278 22.62 -19.00 -18.37
CA LEU A 278 23.60 -20.06 -18.65
C LEU A 278 23.99 -20.16 -20.13
N ASN A 279 23.14 -19.68 -21.05
CA ASN A 279 23.36 -19.74 -22.50
C ASN A 279 24.09 -18.50 -23.05
N GLY A 280 24.56 -17.60 -22.18
CA GLY A 280 25.27 -16.39 -22.58
C GLY A 280 24.40 -15.33 -23.29
N SER A 281 23.08 -15.39 -23.17
CA SER A 281 22.21 -14.36 -23.75
C SER A 281 22.35 -13.02 -23.02
N THR A 282 22.43 -11.91 -23.76
CA THR A 282 22.43 -10.57 -23.17
C THR A 282 21.08 -10.26 -22.50
N VAL A 283 21.13 -9.71 -21.28
CA VAL A 283 19.95 -9.17 -20.59
C VAL A 283 20.02 -7.65 -20.61
N VAL A 284 18.96 -7.02 -21.12
CA VAL A 284 18.83 -5.55 -21.15
C VAL A 284 18.05 -5.07 -19.93
N PHE A 285 18.57 -4.03 -19.27
CA PHE A 285 17.94 -3.37 -18.12
C PHE A 285 17.51 -1.94 -18.48
N ASP A 286 16.47 -1.47 -17.79
CA ASP A 286 15.97 -0.11 -17.89
C ASP A 286 16.48 0.74 -16.72
N ARG A 287 16.58 2.06 -16.94
CA ARG A 287 16.71 3.01 -15.83
C ARG A 287 15.43 3.03 -14.99
N PRO A 288 15.53 3.43 -13.70
CA PRO A 288 14.37 3.79 -12.90
C PRO A 288 13.47 4.79 -13.65
N TYR A 289 12.16 4.61 -13.55
CA TYR A 289 11.18 5.57 -14.05
C TYR A 289 11.19 6.85 -13.19
N SER A 290 11.14 8.04 -13.80
CA SER A 290 10.92 9.31 -13.09
C SER A 290 9.87 10.16 -13.80
N ALA A 291 8.99 10.82 -13.02
CA ALA A 291 7.92 11.65 -13.57
C ALA A 291 8.50 13.00 -14.05
N GLY A 292 9.08 13.00 -15.25
CA GLY A 292 9.70 14.18 -15.87
C GLY A 292 10.97 13.88 -16.66
N GLY A 293 11.54 12.68 -16.52
CA GLY A 293 12.72 12.27 -17.28
C GLY A 293 12.36 11.73 -18.66
N GLN A 294 13.08 12.16 -19.70
CA GLN A 294 13.15 11.38 -20.94
C GLN A 294 13.65 9.97 -20.60
N TYR A 295 13.03 8.95 -21.19
CA TYR A 295 13.57 7.59 -21.14
C TYR A 295 14.98 7.62 -21.75
N ILE A 296 16.00 7.35 -20.92
CA ILE A 296 17.37 7.13 -21.39
C ILE A 296 17.66 5.65 -21.10
N PRO A 297 17.90 4.80 -22.12
CA PRO A 297 18.30 3.42 -21.89
C PRO A 297 19.55 3.37 -21.01
N ASN A 298 19.59 2.46 -20.05
CA ASN A 298 20.86 2.02 -19.46
C ASN A 298 21.14 0.64 -20.02
N THR A 299 21.71 0.58 -21.21
CA THR A 299 22.22 -0.67 -21.78
C THR A 299 23.48 -1.07 -21.03
N ALA A 300 23.34 -1.43 -19.75
CA ALA A 300 24.33 -2.25 -19.08
C ALA A 300 24.13 -3.67 -19.63
N GLU A 301 24.83 -3.99 -20.71
CA GLU A 301 24.95 -5.37 -21.18
C GLU A 301 25.80 -6.13 -20.17
N ILE A 302 25.25 -7.14 -19.54
CA ILE A 302 26.02 -8.02 -18.67
C ILE A 302 26.51 -9.19 -19.50
N ALA A 303 27.83 -9.32 -19.60
CA ALA A 303 28.50 -10.44 -20.25
C ALA A 303 28.18 -11.76 -19.53
N PRO A 304 28.22 -12.91 -20.23
CA PRO A 304 27.99 -14.22 -19.63
C PRO A 304 28.93 -14.50 -18.44
N LEU A 305 28.52 -15.35 -17.51
CA LEU A 305 29.46 -15.95 -16.57
C LEU A 305 30.43 -16.84 -17.35
N ASP A 306 31.74 -16.57 -17.26
CA ASP A 306 32.76 -17.44 -17.82
C ASP A 306 32.85 -18.70 -16.96
N LEU A 307 32.38 -19.83 -17.49
CA LEU A 307 32.39 -21.13 -16.82
C LEU A 307 33.68 -21.93 -17.11
N SER A 308 34.71 -21.31 -17.71
CA SER A 308 35.94 -22.00 -18.13
C SER A 308 37.04 -22.09 -17.06
N ALA A 309 36.75 -21.68 -15.81
CA ALA A 309 37.65 -21.76 -14.66
C ALA A 309 37.44 -23.02 -13.81
#